data_AF-A0A7Z2SS08-F1
#
_entry.id   AF-A0A7Z2SS08-F1
#
_cell.length_a   1.000
_cell.length_b   1.000
_cell.length_c   1.000
_cell.angle_alpha   90.00
_cell.angle_beta   90.00
_cell.angle_gamma   90.00
#
_symmetry.space_group_name_H-M   'P 1'
#
loop_
_entity.id
_entity.type
_entity.pdbx_description
1 polymer ?
#
loop_
_entity_poly.entity_id
_entity_poly.type
_entity_poly.pdbx_seq_one_letter_code
_entity_poly.pdbx_strand_id
1 'polypeptide(L)'
;MMFEAKPVRHRVQRRPVSASSQRHELFRVLEIEALADRVFGDGKKAKAWLRRPNASMSGQIPLELMKDELGAAVVREALEQIDQGIFA
;
A
#
# COMPACT_ATOMS: atom_id res chain seq x y z
N MET A 1 -37.58 -6.57 -40.03
CA MET A 1 -37.52 -7.10 -38.66
C MET A 1 -36.37 -6.43 -37.95
N MET A 2 -36.65 -5.60 -36.94
CA MET A 2 -35.68 -4.86 -36.13
C MET A 2 -35.24 -5.70 -34.94
N PHE A 3 -33.94 -5.78 -34.65
CA PHE A 3 -33.42 -6.26 -33.38
C PHE A 3 -32.73 -5.09 -32.69
N GLU A 4 -33.38 -4.56 -31.65
CA GLU A 4 -32.83 -3.50 -30.80
C GLU A 4 -32.01 -4.15 -29.68
N ALA A 5 -30.68 -3.99 -29.72
CA ALA A 5 -29.79 -4.50 -28.68
C ALA A 5 -29.83 -3.57 -27.45
N LYS A 6 -30.32 -4.08 -26.32
CA LYS A 6 -30.35 -3.35 -25.04
C LYS A 6 -28.96 -3.36 -24.37
N PRO A 7 -28.41 -2.20 -23.96
CA PRO A 7 -27.13 -2.18 -23.27
C PRO A 7 -27.26 -2.71 -21.83
N VAL A 8 -26.53 -3.79 -21.52
CA VAL A 8 -26.41 -4.31 -20.15
C VAL A 8 -25.48 -3.39 -19.35
N ARG A 9 -26.07 -2.57 -18.48
CA ARG A 9 -25.33 -1.76 -17.52
C ARG A 9 -24.87 -2.68 -16.38
N HIS A 10 -23.64 -3.20 -16.46
CA HIS A 10 -22.97 -3.77 -15.29
C HIS A 10 -22.66 -2.65 -14.29
N ARG A 11 -23.62 -2.35 -13.40
CA ARG A 11 -23.35 -1.54 -12.21
C ARG A 11 -22.46 -2.38 -11.30
N VAL A 12 -21.14 -2.13 -11.34
CA VAL A 12 -20.19 -2.64 -10.34
C VAL A 12 -20.64 -2.07 -8.99
N GLN A 13 -21.40 -2.84 -8.23
CA GLN A 13 -21.73 -2.51 -6.85
C GLN A 13 -20.44 -2.66 -6.04
N ARG A 14 -19.83 -1.54 -5.67
CA ARG A 14 -18.75 -1.53 -4.68
C ARG A 14 -19.33 -2.06 -3.38
N ARG A 15 -19.04 -3.32 -3.04
CA ARG A 15 -19.37 -3.86 -1.72
C ARG A 15 -18.62 -3.04 -0.68
N PRO A 16 -19.29 -2.60 0.41
CA PRO A 16 -18.60 -1.91 1.49
C PRO A 16 -17.52 -2.84 2.06
N VAL A 17 -16.32 -2.29 2.25
CA VAL A 17 -15.21 -2.97 2.93
C VAL A 17 -15.70 -3.35 4.33
N SER A 18 -15.42 -4.58 4.77
CA SER A 18 -15.84 -5.03 6.09
C SER A 18 -14.95 -4.40 7.17
N ALA A 19 -15.51 -4.15 8.36
CA ALA A 19 -14.77 -3.62 9.50
C ALA A 19 -13.61 -4.52 9.96
N SER A 20 -13.61 -5.81 9.62
CA SER A 20 -12.48 -6.71 9.85
C SER A 20 -11.32 -6.41 8.89
N SER A 21 -11.60 -6.26 7.60
CA SER A 21 -10.59 -5.92 6.59
C SER A 21 -9.95 -4.57 6.87
N GLN A 22 -10.75 -3.57 7.28
CA GLN A 22 -10.25 -2.25 7.69
C GLN A 22 -9.34 -2.29 8.91
N ARG A 23 -9.63 -3.17 9.89
CA ARG A 23 -8.72 -3.38 11.03
C ARG A 23 -7.41 -4.00 10.57
N HIS A 24 -7.45 -5.00 9.68
CA HIS A 24 -6.23 -5.63 9.17
C HIS A 24 -5.36 -4.64 8.38
N GLU A 25 -5.98 -3.77 7.57
CA GLU A 25 -5.30 -2.66 6.89
C GLU A 25 -4.63 -1.72 7.90
N LEU A 26 -5.34 -1.29 8.94
CA LEU A 26 -4.78 -0.41 9.96
C LEU A 26 -3.60 -1.06 10.70
N PHE A 27 -3.73 -2.32 11.11
CA PHE A 27 -2.65 -3.04 11.79
C PHE A 27 -1.39 -3.14 10.92
N ARG A 28 -1.56 -3.43 9.64
CA ARG A 28 -0.45 -3.49 8.65
C ARG A 28 0.26 -2.15 8.52
N VAL A 29 -0.51 -1.05 8.41
CA VAL A 29 0.08 0.31 8.33
C VAL A 29 0.86 0.63 9.61
N LEU A 30 0.30 0.35 10.78
CA LEU A 30 0.97 0.61 12.07
C LEU A 30 2.26 -0.20 12.22
N GLU A 31 2.25 -1.47 11.80
CA GLU A 31 3.43 -2.33 11.86
C GLU A 31 4.57 -1.80 10.97
N ILE A 32 4.25 -1.37 9.75
CA ILE A 32 5.25 -0.84 8.81
C ILE A 32 5.71 0.56 9.22
N GLU A 33 4.83 1.42 9.76
CA GLU A 33 5.26 2.70 10.32
C GLU A 33 6.25 2.51 11.47
N ALA A 34 5.98 1.56 12.38
CA ALA A 34 6.91 1.25 13.48
C ALA A 34 8.25 0.69 12.98
N LEU A 35 8.23 -0.17 11.94
CA LEU A 35 9.45 -0.64 11.30
C LEU A 35 10.25 0.51 10.68
N ALA A 36 9.57 1.40 9.93
CA ALA A 36 10.22 2.56 9.32
C ALA A 36 10.85 3.48 10.37
N ASP A 37 10.16 3.75 11.47
CA ASP A 37 10.70 4.53 12.59
C ASP A 37 11.98 3.89 13.16
N ARG A 38 11.99 2.56 13.31
CA ARG A 38 13.19 1.83 13.76
C ARG A 38 14.34 1.95 12.76
N VAL A 39 14.08 1.71 11.48
CA VAL A 39 15.11 1.70 10.41
C VAL A 39 15.72 3.09 10.22
N PHE A 40 14.90 4.15 10.23
CA PHE A 40 15.39 5.50 10.01
C PHE A 40 15.88 6.20 11.29
N GLY A 41 15.47 5.74 12.47
CA GLY A 41 15.76 6.36 13.77
C GLY A 41 15.18 7.77 13.94
N ASP A 42 14.37 8.23 13.00
CA ASP A 42 13.76 9.56 12.94
C ASP A 42 12.39 9.44 12.27
N GLY A 43 11.33 9.63 13.06
CA GLY A 43 9.97 9.50 12.56
C GLY A 43 9.59 10.51 11.48
N LYS A 44 10.27 11.66 11.39
CA LYS A 44 10.07 12.58 10.26
C LYS A 44 10.62 12.01 8.96
N LYS A 45 11.77 11.34 9.00
CA LYS A 45 12.36 10.66 7.84
C LYS A 45 11.53 9.46 7.43
N ALA A 46 11.11 8.63 8.39
CA ALA A 46 10.23 7.49 8.15
C ALA A 46 8.93 7.92 7.45
N LYS A 47 8.24 8.91 8.03
CA LYS A 47 7.01 9.45 7.45
C LYS A 47 7.22 10.06 6.06
N ALA A 48 8.34 10.76 5.85
CA ALA A 48 8.66 11.34 4.56
C ALA A 48 8.93 10.27 3.50
N TRP A 49 9.64 9.20 3.86
CA TRP A 49 9.93 8.08 2.98
C TRP A 49 8.65 7.34 2.58
N LEU A 50 7.77 7.06 3.56
CA LEU A 50 6.49 6.37 3.31
C LEU A 50 5.53 7.14 2.40
N ARG A 51 5.68 8.46 2.30
CA ARG A 51 4.76 9.36 1.57
C ARG A 51 5.32 9.92 0.27
N ARG A 52 6.54 9.55 -0.10
CA ARG A 52 7.18 9.99 -1.34
C ARG A 52 7.20 8.85 -2.37
N PRO A 53 7.10 9.18 -3.66
CA PRO A 53 7.42 8.25 -4.74
C PRO A 53 8.77 7.58 -4.48
N ASN A 54 8.82 6.26 -4.52
CA ASN A 54 10.03 5.48 -4.29
C ASN A 54 10.49 4.82 -5.59
N ALA A 55 11.74 5.07 -5.99
CA ALA A 55 12.33 4.55 -7.22
C ALA A 55 12.39 3.01 -7.24
N SER A 56 12.70 2.36 -6.11
CA SER A 56 12.73 0.89 -6.02
C SER A 56 11.35 0.26 -6.17
N MET A 57 10.29 1.06 -6.05
CA MET A 57 8.88 0.66 -6.21
C MET A 57 8.27 1.24 -7.49
N SER A 58 9.10 1.50 -8.52
CA SER A 58 8.68 2.08 -9.81
C SER A 58 7.96 3.44 -9.67
N GLY A 59 8.36 4.24 -8.69
CA GLY A 59 7.79 5.57 -8.42
C GLY A 59 6.48 5.54 -7.62
N GLN A 60 6.03 4.37 -7.16
CA GLN A 60 4.84 4.27 -6.31
C GLN A 60 5.13 4.80 -4.90
N ILE A 61 4.08 5.25 -4.23
CA ILE A 61 4.15 5.75 -2.85
C ILE A 61 3.98 4.55 -1.91
N PRO A 62 4.92 4.27 -0.99
CA PRO A 62 4.83 3.12 -0.08
C PRO A 62 3.51 3.05 0.69
N LEU A 63 3.02 4.19 1.20
CA LEU A 63 1.75 4.26 1.91
C LEU A 63 0.54 3.81 1.07
N GLU A 64 0.57 4.04 -0.23
CA GLU A 64 -0.50 3.63 -1.14
C GLU A 64 -0.43 2.12 -1.44
N LEU A 65 0.77 1.55 -1.48
CA LEU A 65 0.97 0.11 -1.66
C LEU A 65 0.49 -0.72 -0.46
N MET A 66 0.49 -0.13 0.74
CA MET A 66 0.04 -0.84 1.95
C MET A 66 -1.48 -1.07 2.02
N LYS A 67 -2.26 -0.64 1.02
CA LYS A 67 -3.71 -0.91 0.94
C LYS A 67 -4.04 -2.39 0.74
N ASP A 68 -3.08 -3.18 0.29
CA ASP A 68 -3.21 -4.63 0.15
C ASP A 68 -2.01 -5.38 0.76
N GLU A 69 -2.14 -6.71 0.82
CA GLU A 69 -1.16 -7.58 1.46
C GLU A 69 0.18 -7.63 0.76
N LEU A 70 0.13 -7.68 -0.57
CA LEU A 70 1.32 -7.85 -1.38
C LEU A 70 2.14 -6.56 -1.41
N GLY A 71 1.48 -5.43 -1.60
CA GLY A 71 2.16 -4.13 -1.61
C GLY A 71 2.82 -3.81 -0.27
N ALA A 72 2.20 -4.16 0.85
CA ALA A 72 2.85 -4.03 2.16
C ALA A 72 4.06 -4.95 2.35
N ALA A 73 4.04 -6.16 1.80
CA ALA A 73 5.19 -7.06 1.83
C ALA A 73 6.39 -6.43 1.09
N VAL A 74 6.14 -5.81 -0.08
CA VAL A 74 7.17 -5.09 -0.85
C VAL A 74 7.74 -3.91 -0.05
N VAL A 75 6.90 -3.15 0.64
CA VAL A 75 7.36 -2.01 1.47
C VAL A 75 8.19 -2.49 2.65
N ARG A 76 7.79 -3.58 3.32
CA ARG A 76 8.56 -4.19 4.40
C ARG A 76 9.94 -4.64 3.93
N GLU A 77 10.00 -5.39 2.83
CA GLU A 77 11.26 -5.89 2.27
C GLU A 77 12.22 -4.74 1.95
N ALA A 78 11.71 -3.65 1.36
CA ALA A 78 12.51 -2.47 1.09
C ALA A 78 13.06 -1.82 2.37
N LEU A 79 12.28 -1.75 3.44
CA LEU A 79 12.75 -1.24 4.74
C LEU A 79 13.81 -2.17 5.36
N GLU A 80 13.65 -3.49 5.26
CA GLU A 80 14.62 -4.47 5.74
C GLU A 80 15.93 -4.40 4.95
N GLN A 81 15.87 -4.19 3.64
CA GLN A 81 17.05 -3.93 2.81
C GLN A 81 17.79 -2.67 3.26
N ILE A 82 17.07 -1.58 3.53
CA ILE A 82 17.67 -0.34 4.05
C ILE A 82 18.32 -0.58 5.42
N ASP A 83 17.68 -1.34 6.31
CA ASP A 83 18.21 -1.73 7.64
C ASP A 83 19.53 -2.49 7.53
N GLN A 84 19.66 -3.31 6.47
CA GLN A 84 20.86 -4.09 6.15
C GLN A 84 21.92 -3.29 5.36
N GLY A 85 21.66 -2.02 5.03
CA GLY A 85 22.55 -1.18 4.22
C GLY A 85 22.57 -1.53 2.73
N ILE A 86 21.53 -2.20 2.25
CA ILE A 86 21.31 -2.50 0.82
C ILE A 86 20.53 -1.33 0.22
N PHE A 87 21.13 -0.69 -0.79
CA PHE A 87 20.51 0.41 -1.53
C PHE A 87 20.34 -0.01 -3.00
N ALA A 88 19.12 0.15 -3.52
CA ALA A 88 18.77 -0.08 -4.93
C ALA A 88 18.70 1.24 -5.71
#